data_AF-A0A7Z2M7Q1-F1
#
_entry.id   AF-A0A7Z2M7Q1-F1
#
_cell.length_a   1.000
_cell.length_b   1.000
_cell.length_c   1.000
_cell.angle_alpha   90.00
_cell.angle_beta   90.00
_cell.angle_gamma   90.00
#
_symmetry.space_group_name_H-M   'P 1'
#
loop_
_entity.id
_entity.type
_entity.pdbx_description
1 polymer ?
#
loop_
_entity_poly.entity_id
_entity_poly.type
_entity_poly.pdbx_seq_one_letter_code
_entity_poly.pdbx_strand_id
1 'polypeptide(L)'
;MINKALRILIADPQHFHRMKIERLFNGLNYYRIAPVQNLTELLTLVDYGCEPFDVVVINAELAAGSLDLTGFFLDNPQVRQALIYNEQTAPLQLSSGFAQENVQISHLSLPSKQSIDQLMALVDAPARAQTLSAPRVNPLVQSAARA
;
A
#
# COMPACT_ATOMS: atom_id res chain seq x y z
N MET A 1 4.54 0.02 18.89
CA MET A 1 5.79 0.82 18.81
C MET A 1 6.00 1.16 17.35
N ILE A 2 6.34 2.41 17.03
CA ILE A 2 6.59 2.85 15.65
C ILE A 2 7.79 2.08 15.08
N ASN A 3 7.62 1.44 13.91
CA ASN A 3 8.71 0.74 13.25
C ASN A 3 9.50 1.70 12.35
N LYS A 4 10.67 2.16 12.82
CA LYS A 4 11.52 3.10 12.06
C LYS A 4 12.22 2.47 10.84
N ALA A 5 12.16 1.15 10.68
CA ALA A 5 12.78 0.43 9.58
C ALA A 5 11.90 0.35 8.33
N LEU A 6 10.65 0.82 8.40
CA LEU A 6 9.68 0.75 7.31
C LEU A 6 10.19 1.48 6.07
N ARG A 7 10.14 0.79 4.93
CA ARG A 7 10.54 1.31 3.62
C ARG A 7 9.34 1.94 2.95
N ILE A 8 9.46 3.23 2.66
CA ILE A 8 8.38 4.03 2.10
C ILE A 8 8.79 4.48 0.70
N LEU A 9 7.93 4.27 -0.29
CA LEU A 9 8.09 4.78 -1.66
C LEU A 9 7.11 5.93 -1.87
N ILE A 10 7.55 7.06 -2.40
CA ILE A 10 6.68 8.18 -2.80
C ILE A 10 6.81 8.37 -4.31
N ALA A 11 5.71 8.24 -5.04
CA ALA A 11 5.67 8.31 -6.49
C ALA A 11 4.73 9.41 -6.96
N ASP A 12 5.29 10.54 -7.38
CA ASP A 12 4.54 11.69 -7.90
C ASP A 12 5.41 12.43 -8.92
N PRO A 13 4.89 12.88 -10.07
CA PRO A 13 5.66 13.65 -11.04
C PRO A 13 6.18 14.99 -10.50
N GLN A 14 5.41 15.66 -9.64
CA GLN A 14 5.70 16.96 -9.05
C GLN A 14 6.66 16.84 -7.86
N HIS A 15 7.86 17.38 -8.00
CA HIS A 15 8.87 17.40 -6.93
C HIS A 15 8.37 18.03 -5.63
N PHE A 16 7.56 19.09 -5.73
CA PHE A 16 7.00 19.76 -4.56
C PHE A 16 6.05 18.87 -3.74
N HIS A 17 5.28 18.01 -4.41
CA HIS A 17 4.41 17.04 -3.73
C HIS A 17 5.23 16.01 -2.98
N ARG A 18 6.26 15.45 -3.62
CA ARG A 18 7.18 14.49 -2.98
C ARG A 18 7.79 15.08 -1.71
N MET A 19 8.32 16.31 -1.79
CA MET A 19 8.90 17.01 -0.64
C MET A 19 7.90 17.23 0.51
N LYS A 20 6.64 17.55 0.19
CA LYS A 20 5.59 17.72 1.20
C LYS A 20 5.26 16.40 1.90
N ILE A 21 5.05 15.33 1.13
CA ILE A 21 4.70 14.02 1.67
C ILE A 21 5.86 13.46 2.50
N GLU A 22 7.11 13.61 2.03
CA GLU A 22 8.30 13.21 2.78
C GLU A 22 8.39 13.94 4.13
N ARG A 23 8.10 15.24 4.17
CA ARG A 23 8.05 16.01 5.43
C ARG A 23 6.99 15.49 6.40
N LEU A 24 5.84 15.03 5.90
CA LEU A 24 4.80 14.43 6.75
C LEU A 24 5.33 13.15 7.41
N PHE A 25 5.97 12.26 6.64
CA PHE A 25 6.56 11.04 7.18
C PHE A 25 7.72 11.30 8.16
N ASN A 26 8.61 12.23 7.82
CA ASN A 26 9.71 12.63 8.70
C ASN A 26 9.19 13.17 10.05
N GLY A 27 8.07 13.91 10.03
CA GLY A 27 7.38 14.38 11.25
C GLY A 27 6.82 13.26 12.13
N LEU A 28 6.62 12.06 11.58
CA LEU A 28 6.21 10.86 12.28
C LEU A 28 7.38 9.94 12.65
N ASN A 29 8.62 10.37 12.40
CA ASN A 29 9.87 9.65 12.63
C ASN A 29 10.12 8.47 11.66
N TYR A 30 9.57 8.53 10.44
CA TYR A 30 9.94 7.65 9.33
C TYR A 30 10.91 8.34 8.41
N TYR A 31 12.05 7.71 8.10
CA TYR A 31 13.14 8.35 7.35
C TYR A 31 13.64 7.53 6.15
N ARG A 32 13.20 6.28 6.01
CA ARG A 32 13.62 5.40 4.91
C ARG A 32 12.69 5.55 3.72
N ILE A 33 12.74 6.74 3.12
CA ILE A 33 11.83 7.18 2.06
C ILE A 33 12.57 7.24 0.73
N ALA A 34 12.01 6.61 -0.30
CA ALA A 34 12.49 6.64 -1.67
C ALA A 34 11.50 7.44 -2.54
N PRO A 35 11.84 8.68 -2.96
CA PRO A 35 11.02 9.42 -3.91
C PRO A 35 11.34 9.00 -5.35
N VAL A 36 10.30 8.85 -6.19
CA VAL A 36 10.40 8.59 -7.63
C VAL A 36 9.47 9.52 -8.40
N GLN A 37 9.87 9.88 -9.62
CA GLN A 37 9.17 10.90 -10.41
C GLN A 37 8.32 10.34 -11.56
N ASN A 38 8.56 9.09 -11.97
CA ASN A 38 7.88 8.49 -13.11
C ASN A 38 7.51 7.04 -12.81
N LEU A 39 6.57 6.52 -13.61
CA LEU A 39 6.08 5.16 -13.47
C LEU A 39 7.19 4.12 -13.67
N THR A 40 8.12 4.34 -14.60
CA THR A 40 9.23 3.42 -14.87
C THR A 40 10.13 3.22 -13.66
N GLU A 41 10.48 4.29 -12.95
CA GLU A 41 11.26 4.23 -11.71
C GLU A 41 10.51 3.45 -10.62
N LEU A 42 9.20 3.69 -10.48
CA LEU A 42 8.37 2.95 -9.53
C LEU A 42 8.40 1.45 -9.83
N LEU A 43 8.11 1.06 -11.08
CA LEU A 43 8.11 -0.34 -11.49
C LEU A 43 9.49 -0.97 -11.30
N THR A 44 10.55 -0.24 -11.64
CA THR A 44 11.93 -0.73 -11.46
C THR A 44 12.23 -1.01 -9.99
N LEU A 45 11.83 -0.13 -9.06
CA LEU A 45 12.10 -0.33 -7.64
C LEU A 45 11.23 -1.42 -7.02
N VAL A 46 9.99 -1.57 -7.48
CA VAL A 46 9.07 -2.58 -6.98
C VAL A 46 9.44 -3.98 -7.51
N ASP A 47 9.81 -4.10 -8.79
CA ASP A 47 10.11 -5.39 -9.43
C ASP A 47 11.53 -5.88 -9.16
N TYR A 48 12.52 -4.97 -9.09
CA TYR A 48 13.93 -5.31 -8.88
C TYR A 48 14.43 -4.99 -7.47
N GLY A 49 13.56 -4.53 -6.57
CA GLY A 49 13.90 -4.32 -5.17
C GLY A 49 14.22 -5.64 -4.48
N CYS A 50 15.36 -5.73 -3.79
CA CYS A 50 15.71 -6.94 -3.00
C CYS A 50 14.78 -7.18 -1.81
N GLU A 51 14.03 -6.15 -1.40
CA GLU A 51 13.16 -6.14 -0.24
C GLU A 51 11.82 -5.50 -0.65
N PRO A 52 10.70 -5.85 0.00
CA PRO A 52 9.42 -5.22 -0.24
C PRO A 52 9.37 -3.80 0.33
N PHE A 53 8.46 -2.99 -0.20
CA PHE A 53 8.07 -1.71 0.39
C PHE A 53 6.91 -1.91 1.35
N ASP A 54 7.05 -1.35 2.54
CA ASP A 54 5.99 -1.39 3.54
C ASP A 54 4.85 -0.45 3.18
N VAL A 55 5.20 0.70 2.59
CA VAL A 55 4.25 1.73 2.21
C VAL A 55 4.60 2.30 0.84
N VAL A 56 3.62 2.40 -0.05
CA VAL A 56 3.73 3.13 -1.32
C VAL A 56 2.70 4.25 -1.33
N VAL A 57 3.12 5.49 -1.55
CA VAL A 57 2.22 6.65 -1.74
C VAL A 57 2.36 7.14 -3.17
N ILE A 58 1.28 7.10 -3.93
CA ILE A 58 1.30 7.35 -5.37
C ILE A 58 0.20 8.32 -5.82
N ASN A 59 0.57 9.27 -6.67
CA ASN A 59 -0.41 10.12 -7.37
C ASN A 59 -1.01 9.33 -8.54
N ALA A 60 -2.35 9.25 -8.62
CA ALA A 60 -3.05 8.56 -9.70
C ALA A 60 -2.69 9.11 -11.10
N GLU A 61 -2.33 10.39 -11.21
CA GLU A 61 -1.85 10.99 -12.46
C GLU A 61 -0.57 10.35 -12.99
N LEU A 62 0.24 9.71 -12.13
CA LEU A 62 1.46 9.03 -12.55
C LEU A 62 1.16 7.86 -13.50
N ALA A 63 0.02 7.19 -13.32
CA ALA A 63 -0.41 6.12 -14.20
C ALA A 63 -1.12 6.63 -15.46
N ALA A 64 -1.84 7.76 -15.38
CA ALA A 64 -2.54 8.38 -16.52
C ALA A 64 -3.34 7.38 -17.40
N GLY A 65 -3.90 6.32 -16.81
CA GLY A 65 -4.62 5.26 -17.52
C GLY A 65 -3.75 4.20 -18.22
N SER A 66 -2.42 4.30 -18.16
CA SER A 66 -1.49 3.29 -18.68
C SER A 66 -1.35 2.06 -17.78
N LEU A 67 -1.70 2.19 -16.50
CA LEU A 67 -1.64 1.11 -15.51
C LEU A 67 -2.84 1.21 -14.56
N ASP A 68 -3.51 0.09 -14.32
CA ASP A 68 -4.46 -0.02 -13.22
C ASP A 68 -3.68 -0.16 -11.91
N LEU A 69 -3.54 0.97 -11.20
CA LEU A 69 -2.80 1.03 -9.94
C LEU A 69 -3.41 0.14 -8.86
N THR A 70 -4.74 0.08 -8.78
CA THR A 70 -5.42 -0.70 -7.75
C THR A 70 -5.16 -2.19 -7.97
N GLY A 71 -5.38 -2.69 -9.20
CA GLY A 71 -5.04 -4.07 -9.56
C GLY A 71 -3.56 -4.38 -9.35
N PHE A 72 -2.67 -3.47 -9.77
CA PHE A 72 -1.23 -3.63 -9.61
C PHE A 72 -0.80 -3.81 -8.15
N PHE A 73 -1.31 -3.01 -7.20
CA PHE A 73 -0.90 -3.13 -5.79
C PHE A 73 -1.61 -4.26 -5.04
N LEU A 74 -2.81 -4.67 -5.47
CA LEU A 74 -3.49 -5.83 -4.88
C LEU A 74 -2.76 -7.13 -5.22
N ASP A 75 -2.29 -7.28 -6.46
CA ASP A 75 -1.63 -8.50 -6.92
C ASP A 75 -0.13 -8.55 -6.61
N ASN A 76 0.45 -7.48 -6.06
CA ASN A 76 1.90 -7.36 -5.87
C ASN A 76 2.35 -7.60 -4.42
N PRO A 77 2.99 -8.75 -4.12
CA PRO A 77 3.45 -9.06 -2.77
C PRO A 77 4.61 -8.17 -2.29
N GLN A 78 5.23 -7.40 -3.19
CA GLN A 78 6.30 -6.45 -2.86
C GLN A 78 5.77 -5.19 -2.16
N VAL A 79 4.45 -4.99 -2.07
CA VAL A 79 3.84 -3.81 -1.48
C VAL A 79 2.85 -4.19 -0.38
N ARG A 80 3.18 -3.83 0.88
CA ARG A 80 2.34 -4.19 2.03
C ARG A 80 1.14 -3.29 2.22
N GLN A 81 1.28 -1.98 1.98
CA GLN A 81 0.20 -1.00 1.99
C GLN A 81 0.45 0.06 0.91
N ALA A 82 -0.60 0.48 0.22
CA ALA A 82 -0.55 1.52 -0.80
C ALA A 82 -1.58 2.61 -0.52
N LEU A 83 -1.22 3.87 -0.76
CA LEU A 83 -2.12 5.02 -0.78
C LEU A 83 -2.07 5.66 -2.17
N ILE A 84 -3.16 5.52 -2.92
CA ILE A 84 -3.37 6.18 -4.20
C ILE A 84 -4.13 7.48 -3.90
N TYR A 85 -3.59 8.64 -4.24
CA TYR A 85 -4.28 9.92 -4.08
C TYR A 85 -4.50 10.60 -5.42
N ASN A 86 -5.32 11.66 -5.43
CA ASN A 86 -5.75 12.36 -6.64
C ASN A 86 -6.49 11.45 -7.64
N GLU A 87 -7.17 10.43 -7.13
CA GLU A 87 -7.94 9.50 -7.95
C GLU A 87 -9.41 9.98 -8.02
N GLN A 88 -9.86 10.34 -9.22
CA GLN A 88 -11.16 10.99 -9.43
C GLN A 88 -12.35 10.03 -9.35
N THR A 89 -12.09 8.73 -9.52
CA THR A 89 -13.11 7.67 -9.43
C THR A 89 -13.39 7.28 -7.97
N ALA A 90 -12.59 7.77 -7.02
CA ALA A 90 -12.71 7.45 -5.61
C ALA A 90 -14.07 7.92 -5.05
N PRO A 91 -14.82 7.05 -4.35
CA PRO A 91 -16.12 7.42 -3.80
C PRO A 91 -16.02 8.63 -2.88
N LEU A 92 -16.78 9.69 -3.19
CA LEU A 92 -16.84 10.96 -2.44
C LEU A 92 -17.26 10.80 -0.96
N GLN A 93 -17.79 9.64 -0.57
CA GLN A 93 -18.43 9.41 0.74
C GLN A 93 -17.46 9.01 1.86
N LEU A 94 -16.19 8.73 1.55
CA LEU A 94 -15.19 8.50 2.58
C LEU A 94 -14.21 9.66 2.55
N SER A 95 -14.28 10.51 3.56
CA SER A 95 -13.29 11.54 3.87
C SER A 95 -11.86 10.99 4.06
N SER A 96 -11.68 9.66 3.94
CA SER A 96 -10.39 8.98 3.88
C SER A 96 -10.25 7.92 2.76
N GLY A 97 -11.14 7.89 1.76
CA GLY A 97 -11.00 6.98 0.64
C GLY A 97 -11.48 5.54 0.85
N PHE A 98 -11.61 4.75 -0.22
CA PHE A 98 -11.97 3.33 -0.16
C PHE A 98 -10.72 2.50 0.15
N ALA A 99 -10.80 1.62 1.16
CA ALA A 99 -9.73 0.70 1.51
C ALA A 99 -10.08 -0.71 1.00
N GLN A 100 -9.24 -1.26 0.14
CA GLN A 100 -9.36 -2.61 -0.41
C GLN A 100 -8.12 -3.40 0.02
N GLU A 101 -8.28 -4.26 1.04
CA GLU A 101 -7.24 -5.10 1.69
C GLU A 101 -5.95 -4.38 2.11
N ASN A 102 -5.10 -3.98 1.16
CA ASN A 102 -3.85 -3.25 1.33
C ASN A 102 -3.78 -1.90 0.59
N VAL A 103 -4.81 -1.50 -0.17
CA VAL A 103 -4.82 -0.27 -0.97
C VAL A 103 -5.86 0.72 -0.41
N GLN A 104 -5.46 1.97 -0.16
CA GLN A 104 -6.34 3.09 0.16
C GLN A 104 -6.40 4.07 -1.01
N ILE A 105 -7.59 4.57 -1.36
CA ILE A 105 -7.79 5.45 -2.52
C ILE A 105 -8.42 6.78 -2.10
N SER A 106 -7.69 7.88 -2.18
CA SER A 106 -8.14 9.23 -1.84
C SER A 106 -8.40 10.10 -3.08
N HIS A 107 -9.48 10.89 -3.04
CA HIS A 107 -9.79 11.91 -4.04
C HIS A 107 -9.01 13.23 -3.83
N LEU A 108 -8.30 13.38 -2.70
CA LEU A 108 -7.57 14.61 -2.40
C LEU A 108 -6.33 14.75 -3.29
N SER A 109 -6.07 15.96 -3.76
CA SER A 109 -4.91 16.26 -4.61
C SER A 109 -3.56 16.08 -3.90
N LEU A 110 -3.55 16.16 -2.57
CA LEU A 110 -2.40 15.88 -1.73
C LEU A 110 -2.83 15.16 -0.44
N PRO A 111 -2.07 14.16 0.03
CA PRO A 111 -2.31 13.53 1.32
C PRO A 111 -2.21 14.54 2.47
N SER A 112 -3.18 14.48 3.38
CA SER A 112 -3.15 15.27 4.62
C SER A 112 -2.32 14.55 5.70
N LYS A 113 -1.90 15.28 6.73
CA LYS A 113 -1.27 14.66 7.91
C LYS A 113 -2.16 13.56 8.51
N GLN A 114 -3.46 13.80 8.62
CA GLN A 114 -4.42 12.81 9.14
C GLN A 114 -4.46 11.54 8.27
N SER A 115 -4.41 11.68 6.95
CA SER A 115 -4.39 10.53 6.02
C SER A 115 -3.12 9.69 6.20
N ILE A 116 -1.97 10.34 6.33
CA ILE A 116 -0.68 9.65 6.59
C ILE A 116 -0.68 9.02 7.99
N ASP A 117 -1.19 9.70 9.02
CA ASP A 117 -1.32 9.15 10.38
C ASP A 117 -2.18 7.87 10.38
N GLN A 118 -3.31 7.87 9.67
CA GLN A 118 -4.20 6.72 9.55
C GLN A 118 -3.56 5.56 8.76
N LEU A 119 -2.87 5.87 7.66
CA LEU A 119 -2.11 4.88 6.89
C LEU A 119 -1.06 4.19 7.76
N MET A 120 -0.25 4.97 8.48
CA MET A 120 0.80 4.42 9.33
C MET A 120 0.25 3.65 10.53
N ALA A 121 -0.91 4.05 11.07
CA ALA A 121 -1.57 3.28 12.12
C ALA A 121 -1.96 1.86 11.68
N LEU A 122 -2.30 1.65 10.39
CA LEU A 122 -2.55 0.32 9.84
C LEU A 122 -1.27 -0.48 9.63
N VAL A 123 -0.19 0.18 9.19
CA VAL A 123 1.12 -0.47 8.92
C VAL A 123 1.81 -0.89 10.22
N ASP A 124 1.75 -0.04 11.24
CA ASP A 124 2.30 -0.28 12.58
C ASP A 124 1.45 -1.26 13.40
N ALA A 125 0.19 -1.50 13.00
CA ALA A 125 -0.64 -2.47 13.69
C ALA A 125 0.08 -3.83 13.65
N PRO A 126 0.30 -4.48 14.80
CA PRO A 126 0.94 -5.79 14.82
C PRO A 126 0.11 -6.70 13.93
N ALA A 127 0.76 -7.28 12.91
CA ALA A 127 0.13 -8.14 11.91
C ALA A 127 -0.84 -9.08 12.64
N ARG A 128 -2.14 -8.78 12.52
CA ARG A 128 -3.18 -9.56 13.19
C ARG A 128 -3.17 -10.90 12.49
N ALA A 129 -2.49 -11.86 13.12
CA ALA A 129 -2.38 -13.27 12.77
C ALA A 129 -3.03 -13.62 11.42
N GLN A 130 -2.28 -13.52 10.32
CA GLN A 130 -2.60 -14.25 9.08
C GLN A 130 -2.34 -15.76 9.24
N THR A 131 -2.25 -16.27 10.47
CA THR A 131 -2.21 -17.69 10.80
C THR A 131 -3.61 -18.28 10.76
N LEU A 132 -4.26 -18.29 9.60
CA LEU A 132 -5.46 -19.10 9.35
C LEU A 132 -5.53 -19.54 7.86
N SER A 133 -4.40 -19.88 7.27
CA SER A 133 -4.34 -20.86 6.19
C SER A 133 -3.59 -22.10 6.69
N ALA A 134 -4.21 -22.80 7.63
CA ALA A 134 -3.85 -24.19 7.90
C ALA A 134 -3.99 -24.98 6.58
N PRO A 135 -3.07 -25.91 6.27
CA PRO A 135 -3.26 -26.80 5.13
C PRO A 135 -4.56 -27.58 5.39
N ARG A 136 -5.47 -27.60 4.41
CA ARG A 136 -6.62 -28.52 4.43
C ARG A 136 -6.08 -29.94 4.40
N VAL A 137 -5.80 -30.49 5.57
CA VAL A 137 -5.67 -31.93 5.76
C VAL A 137 -7.10 -32.46 5.71
N ASN A 138 -7.48 -33.06 4.58
CA ASN A 138 -8.75 -33.77 4.44
C ASN A 138 -8.80 -34.93 5.44
N PRO A 139 -9.72 -34.95 6.41
CA PRO A 139 -9.97 -36.14 7.20
C PRO A 139 -11.14 -36.91 6.59
N LEU A 140 -10.82 -38.13 6.13
CA LEU A 140 -11.64 -39.33 6.25
C LEU A 140 -13.04 -39.34 5.60
N VAL A 141 -13.15 -40.07 4.49
CA VAL A 141 -14.28 -40.98 4.30
C VAL A 141 -13.82 -42.37 4.76
N GLN A 142 -14.08 -42.68 6.03
CA GLN A 142 -14.23 -44.06 6.49
C GLN A 142 -15.73 -44.29 6.71
N SER A 143 -16.31 -45.27 6.01
CA SER A 143 -17.56 -46.01 6.29
C SER A 143 -18.17 -46.43 4.94
N ALA A 144 -18.70 -47.63 4.68
CA ALA A 144 -18.72 -48.93 5.31
C ALA A 144 -19.47 -49.84 4.31
N ALA A 145 -19.03 -51.07 4.11
CA ALA A 145 -19.86 -52.22 3.72
C ALA A 145 -18.93 -53.45 3.77
N ARG A 146 -18.93 -54.24 4.84
CA ARG A 146 -19.88 -55.31 5.19
C ARG A 146 -19.95 -56.43 4.13
N ALA A 147 -19.54 -57.61 4.62
CA ALA A 147 -19.90 -58.98 4.21
C ALA A 147 -19.33 -59.50 2.88
#